data_AF-A0A0K6G0V7-F1
#
_entry.id   AF-A0A0K6G0V7-F1
#
_cell.length_a   1.000
_cell.length_b   1.000
_cell.length_c   1.000
_cell.angle_alpha   90.00
_cell.angle_beta   90.00
_cell.angle_gamma   90.00
#
_symmetry.space_group_name_H-M   'P 1'
#
loop_
_entity.id
_entity.type
_entity.pdbx_description
1 polymer ?
#
loop_
_entity_poly.entity_id
_entity_poly.type
_entity_poly.pdbx_seq_one_letter_code
_entity_poly.pdbx_strand_id
1 'polypeptide(L)'
;MDIYAVSTHPVVVGDKLSFHLHPARAQDLIECTINWQQDNKPRSAQYMAFKAINKTAEDGGATPPFIVPVFVQKDPHYAQLIASATPGPDGTLEFPITEDWQYGQRFETGAGRFVVFHDNSNEPGQDRFMDTPFTQLLTLLHGAASIAGQAETADKVDAIARAQFNRPLLSYSVLPTVRNGDILRVNAQAAARSTVVVTWLQESSRRTEKYYQVMATNISLNNQQVKFFVQEDWWGVNLLNIAVNQGNNHFDFMVNGQFQYGQANDSGTDRWVVYHDRARQPYQHRFVPSIIFNLVEMFSHMPPLSDILAINATNPEVVTDLAAVLFGRPLLTFD
;
A
#
# COMPACT_ATOMS: atom_id res chain seq x y z
N MET A 1 -4.13 -14.23 -17.21
CA MET A 1 -3.97 -13.01 -18.04
C MET A 1 -2.63 -12.48 -17.61
N ASP A 2 -1.56 -13.00 -18.22
CA ASP A 2 -0.29 -13.13 -17.52
C ASP A 2 0.75 -12.11 -17.98
N ILE A 3 1.49 -11.65 -16.98
CA ILE A 3 2.78 -10.95 -16.96
C ILE A 3 2.81 -9.59 -17.63
N TYR A 4 2.10 -8.63 -17.03
CA TYR A 4 2.52 -7.23 -17.11
C TYR A 4 3.90 -7.13 -16.45
N ALA A 5 4.92 -6.69 -17.19
CA ALA A 5 6.18 -6.28 -16.60
C ALA A 5 5.86 -5.15 -15.61
N VAL A 6 5.93 -5.45 -14.31
CA VAL A 6 5.60 -4.49 -13.28
C VAL A 6 6.79 -3.56 -13.14
N SER A 7 6.65 -2.32 -13.58
CA SER A 7 7.71 -1.32 -13.44
C SER A 7 8.10 -1.14 -11.98
N THR A 8 9.40 -1.04 -11.75
CA THR A 8 9.97 -0.61 -10.46
C THR A 8 9.89 0.91 -10.28
N HIS A 9 9.56 1.65 -11.34
CA HIS A 9 9.34 3.09 -11.27
C HIS A 9 7.84 3.37 -11.09
N PRO A 10 7.40 3.68 -9.86
CA PRO A 10 6.01 4.02 -9.63
C PRO A 10 5.70 5.38 -10.27
N VAL A 11 4.50 5.52 -10.84
CA VAL A 11 4.05 6.80 -11.40
C VAL A 11 4.01 7.87 -10.31
N VAL A 12 4.65 9.02 -10.52
CA VAL A 12 4.71 10.12 -9.56
C VAL A 12 4.23 11.44 -10.16
N VAL A 13 3.98 12.45 -9.30
CA VAL A 13 3.68 13.82 -9.75
C VAL A 13 4.82 14.34 -10.63
N GLY A 14 4.45 14.93 -11.76
CA GLY A 14 5.36 15.41 -12.79
C GLY A 14 5.60 14.42 -13.93
N ASP A 15 5.27 13.13 -13.76
CA ASP A 15 5.35 12.16 -14.85
C ASP A 15 4.40 12.55 -15.98
N LYS A 16 4.86 12.33 -17.22
CA LYS A 16 4.03 12.50 -18.43
C LYS A 16 3.53 11.14 -18.88
N LEU A 17 2.22 10.99 -18.90
CA LEU A 17 1.57 9.81 -19.47
C LEU A 17 1.03 10.13 -20.86
N SER A 18 0.97 9.12 -21.72
CA SER A 18 0.46 9.26 -23.08
C SER A 18 -0.50 8.13 -23.45
N PHE A 19 -1.59 8.44 -24.15
CA PHE A 19 -2.54 7.43 -24.65
C PHE A 19 -3.15 7.85 -25.99
N HIS A 20 -3.63 6.89 -26.77
CA HIS A 20 -4.22 7.15 -28.08
C HIS A 20 -5.74 7.35 -27.97
N LEU A 21 -6.27 8.45 -28.54
CA LEU A 21 -7.72 8.73 -28.52
C LEU A 21 -8.57 7.72 -29.30
N HIS A 22 -7.96 7.13 -30.34
CA HIS A 22 -8.59 6.15 -31.22
C HIS A 22 -7.76 4.88 -31.24
N PRO A 23 -7.69 4.11 -30.14
CA PRO A 23 -6.81 2.95 -30.09
C PRO A 23 -7.24 1.92 -31.13
N ALA A 24 -6.28 1.14 -31.62
CA ALA A 24 -6.55 0.11 -32.63
C ALA A 24 -7.53 -0.97 -32.14
N ARG A 25 -7.63 -1.17 -30.82
CA ARG A 25 -8.59 -2.08 -30.20
C ARG A 25 -9.52 -1.30 -29.28
N ALA A 26 -10.83 -1.53 -29.43
CA ALA A 26 -11.84 -0.90 -28.58
C ALA A 26 -11.63 -1.18 -27.08
N GLN A 27 -11.01 -2.31 -26.73
CA GLN A 27 -10.72 -2.70 -25.35
C GLN A 27 -9.61 -1.85 -24.67
N ASP A 28 -8.88 -1.04 -25.43
CA ASP A 28 -7.82 -0.19 -24.88
C ASP A 28 -8.34 1.18 -24.40
N LEU A 29 -9.61 1.50 -24.70
CA LEU A 29 -10.37 2.63 -24.16
C LEU A 29 -11.82 2.20 -23.95
N ILE A 30 -12.16 1.87 -22.70
CA ILE A 30 -13.49 1.36 -22.34
C ILE A 30 -14.21 2.31 -21.38
N GLU A 31 -15.52 2.39 -21.50
CA GLU A 31 -16.37 2.99 -20.47
C GLU A 31 -16.74 1.91 -19.45
N CYS A 32 -16.63 2.22 -18.16
CA CYS A 32 -17.04 1.33 -17.09
C CYS A 32 -17.81 2.10 -16.01
N THR A 33 -18.57 1.37 -15.18
CA THR A 33 -19.28 1.92 -14.03
C THR A 33 -18.66 1.38 -12.76
N ILE A 34 -18.22 2.28 -11.89
CA ILE A 34 -17.63 1.95 -10.60
C ILE A 34 -18.66 2.19 -9.51
N ASN A 35 -18.91 1.18 -8.68
CA ASN A 35 -19.87 1.24 -7.57
C ASN A 35 -19.13 1.09 -6.24
N TRP A 36 -19.47 1.93 -5.26
CA TRP A 36 -18.86 1.90 -3.92
C TRP A 36 -19.86 2.35 -2.84
N GLN A 37 -19.43 2.30 -1.59
CA GLN A 37 -20.20 2.80 -0.44
C GLN A 37 -19.41 3.92 0.23
N GLN A 38 -20.08 5.03 0.53
CA GLN A 38 -19.51 6.19 1.19
C GLN A 38 -20.58 6.84 2.07
N ASP A 39 -20.26 7.17 3.31
CA ASP A 39 -21.22 7.66 4.32
C ASP A 39 -22.45 6.74 4.51
N ASN A 40 -22.22 5.43 4.50
CA ASN A 40 -23.26 4.39 4.51
C ASN A 40 -24.26 4.46 3.34
N LYS A 41 -23.96 5.22 2.28
CA LYS A 41 -24.81 5.34 1.09
C LYS A 41 -24.14 4.68 -0.11
N PRO A 42 -24.91 3.98 -0.95
CA PRO A 42 -24.40 3.49 -2.22
C PRO A 42 -24.08 4.69 -3.13
N ARG A 43 -22.96 4.61 -3.82
CA ARG A 43 -22.48 5.59 -4.80
C ARG A 43 -22.11 4.86 -6.09
N SER A 44 -22.20 5.57 -7.21
CA SER A 44 -21.86 5.06 -8.53
C SER A 44 -21.41 6.21 -9.43
N ALA A 45 -20.44 5.96 -10.30
CA ALA A 45 -20.00 6.90 -11.32
C ALA A 45 -19.44 6.17 -12.54
N GLN A 46 -19.55 6.82 -13.71
CA GLN A 46 -18.97 6.32 -14.96
C GLN A 46 -17.53 6.81 -15.10
N TYR A 47 -16.66 5.93 -15.60
CA TYR A 47 -15.25 6.20 -15.84
C TYR A 47 -14.86 5.76 -17.25
N MET A 48 -13.92 6.50 -17.85
CA MET A 48 -13.14 6.06 -18.99
C MET A 48 -11.89 5.36 -18.45
N ALA A 49 -11.70 4.09 -18.81
CA ALA A 49 -10.54 3.30 -18.44
C ALA A 49 -9.69 3.00 -19.67
N PHE A 50 -8.40 3.26 -19.59
CA PHE A 50 -7.45 3.04 -20.68
C PHE A 50 -6.05 2.74 -20.18
N LYS A 51 -5.18 2.32 -21.10
CA LYS A 51 -3.76 2.08 -20.85
C LYS A 51 -2.96 3.26 -21.38
N ALA A 52 -2.16 3.87 -20.51
CA ALA A 52 -1.24 4.93 -20.89
C ALA A 52 0.22 4.46 -20.80
N ILE A 53 1.09 5.11 -21.56
CA ILE A 53 2.54 4.89 -21.53
C ILE A 53 3.17 6.01 -20.71
N ASN A 54 4.02 5.67 -19.73
CA ASN A 54 4.79 6.67 -18.97
C ASN A 54 6.02 7.12 -19.77
N LYS A 55 5.91 8.28 -20.43
CA LYS A 55 6.96 8.87 -21.26
C LYS A 55 8.19 9.28 -20.46
N THR A 56 8.00 9.76 -19.23
CA THR A 56 9.11 10.16 -18.36
C THR A 56 10.01 8.97 -18.00
N ALA A 57 9.41 7.80 -17.76
CA ALA A 57 10.16 6.57 -17.49
C ALA A 57 10.81 5.97 -18.76
N GLU A 58 10.25 6.24 -19.94
CA GLU A 58 10.78 5.76 -21.23
C GLU A 58 12.06 6.47 -21.68
N ASP A 59 12.33 7.69 -21.22
CA ASP A 59 13.56 8.43 -21.56
C ASP A 59 14.85 7.65 -21.19
N GLY A 60 14.74 6.59 -20.37
CA GLY A 60 15.81 5.63 -20.07
C GLY A 60 15.97 4.47 -21.08
N GLY A 61 15.18 4.40 -22.15
CA GLY A 61 15.26 3.35 -23.19
C GLY A 61 14.64 2.00 -22.80
N ALA A 62 13.72 1.97 -21.82
CA ALA A 62 13.09 0.74 -21.36
C ALA A 62 12.23 0.09 -22.48
N THR A 63 12.52 -1.17 -22.79
CA THR A 63 11.70 -2.01 -23.68
C THR A 63 11.30 -3.27 -22.91
N PRO A 64 10.01 -3.61 -22.78
CA PRO A 64 8.82 -2.96 -23.35
C PRO A 64 8.43 -1.62 -22.67
N PRO A 65 7.57 -0.80 -23.33
CA PRO A 65 7.05 0.45 -22.79
C PRO A 65 6.34 0.27 -21.44
N PHE A 66 6.51 1.21 -20.51
CA PHE A 66 5.86 1.13 -19.19
C PHE A 66 4.38 1.50 -19.28
N ILE A 67 3.52 0.49 -19.13
CA ILE A 67 2.06 0.64 -19.20
C ILE A 67 1.47 0.93 -17.82
N VAL A 68 0.69 2.00 -17.74
CA VAL A 68 -0.03 2.49 -16.57
C VAL A 68 -1.54 2.40 -16.83
N PRO A 69 -2.32 1.67 -16.02
CA PRO A 69 -3.78 1.76 -16.08
C PRO A 69 -4.23 3.14 -15.59
N VAL A 70 -5.13 3.77 -16.35
CA VAL A 70 -5.66 5.10 -16.08
C VAL A 70 -7.18 5.03 -16.05
N PHE A 71 -7.77 5.63 -15.03
CA PHE A 71 -9.21 5.78 -14.89
C PHE A 71 -9.56 7.25 -14.77
N VAL A 72 -10.50 7.73 -15.56
CA VAL A 72 -10.92 9.13 -15.54
C VAL A 72 -12.42 9.19 -15.43
N GLN A 73 -12.95 9.87 -14.41
CA GLN A 73 -14.39 10.04 -14.29
C GLN A 73 -14.93 10.72 -15.54
N LYS A 74 -15.94 10.12 -16.17
CA LYS A 74 -16.39 10.49 -17.52
C LYS A 74 -16.78 11.97 -17.58
N ASP A 75 -17.59 12.42 -16.64
CA ASP A 75 -18.05 13.81 -16.58
C ASP A 75 -17.72 14.44 -15.22
N PRO A 76 -17.18 15.68 -15.18
CA PRO A 76 -16.61 16.45 -16.30
C PRO A 76 -15.12 16.12 -16.60
N HIS A 77 -14.49 15.24 -15.82
CA HIS A 77 -13.03 15.11 -15.75
C HIS A 77 -12.39 14.59 -17.04
N TYR A 78 -13.06 13.71 -17.78
CA TYR A 78 -12.51 13.22 -19.05
C TYR A 78 -12.38 14.35 -20.07
N ALA A 79 -13.42 15.17 -20.24
CA ALA A 79 -13.36 16.34 -21.13
C ALA A 79 -12.26 17.34 -20.69
N GLN A 80 -12.09 17.55 -19.38
CA GLN A 80 -11.01 18.39 -18.84
C GLN A 80 -9.63 17.82 -19.17
N LEU A 81 -9.44 16.51 -19.01
CA LEU A 81 -8.20 15.84 -19.39
C LEU A 81 -7.89 16.06 -20.87
N ILE A 82 -8.85 15.79 -21.76
CA ILE A 82 -8.67 15.98 -23.21
C ILE A 82 -8.31 17.44 -23.54
N ALA A 83 -8.99 18.41 -22.93
CA ALA A 83 -8.76 19.83 -23.19
C ALA A 83 -7.40 20.33 -22.69
N SER A 84 -6.85 19.72 -21.63
CA SER A 84 -5.56 20.07 -21.04
C SER A 84 -4.37 19.30 -21.62
N ALA A 85 -4.62 18.18 -22.29
CA ALA A 85 -3.58 17.34 -22.85
C ALA A 85 -2.90 17.98 -24.08
N THR A 86 -1.63 17.65 -24.29
CA THR A 86 -0.86 18.07 -25.47
C THR A 86 -1.06 17.05 -26.59
N PRO A 87 -1.56 17.46 -27.77
CA PRO A 87 -1.76 16.53 -28.89
C PRO A 87 -0.45 16.13 -29.55
N GLY A 88 -0.28 14.83 -29.78
CA GLY A 88 0.78 14.21 -30.56
C GLY A 88 0.41 14.06 -32.04
N PRO A 89 1.40 13.78 -32.90
CA PRO A 89 1.23 13.75 -34.36
C PRO A 89 0.37 12.59 -34.90
N ASP A 90 0.16 11.53 -34.11
CA ASP A 90 -0.56 10.32 -34.48
C ASP A 90 -1.96 10.22 -33.85
N GLY A 91 -2.40 11.23 -33.09
CA GLY A 91 -3.64 11.16 -32.31
C GLY A 91 -3.44 10.66 -30.88
N THR A 92 -2.18 10.50 -30.45
CA THR A 92 -1.81 10.38 -29.04
C THR A 92 -2.05 11.70 -28.31
N LEU A 93 -2.42 11.62 -27.04
CA LEU A 93 -2.48 12.75 -26.12
C LEU A 93 -1.50 12.52 -24.97
N GLU A 94 -0.73 13.54 -24.65
CA GLU A 94 0.18 13.56 -23.49
C GLU A 94 -0.39 14.44 -22.37
N PHE A 95 -0.35 13.96 -21.14
CA PHE A 95 -0.82 14.71 -19.97
C PHE A 95 0.09 14.47 -18.77
N PRO A 96 0.30 15.50 -17.92
CA PRO A 96 1.09 15.35 -16.70
C PRO A 96 0.24 14.76 -15.57
N ILE A 97 0.88 14.00 -14.69
CA ILE A 97 0.34 13.65 -13.38
C ILE A 97 0.55 14.85 -12.44
N THR A 98 -0.55 15.35 -11.89
CA THR A 98 -0.59 16.47 -10.94
C THR A 98 -1.03 16.00 -9.56
N GLU A 99 -1.05 16.90 -8.57
CA GLU A 99 -1.56 16.63 -7.23
C GLU A 99 -3.08 16.36 -7.19
N ASP A 100 -3.81 16.71 -8.25
CA ASP A 100 -5.26 16.44 -8.37
C ASP A 100 -5.57 14.98 -8.71
N TRP A 101 -4.54 14.21 -9.07
CA TRP A 101 -4.68 12.79 -9.32
C TRP A 101 -4.66 12.03 -8.01
N GLN A 102 -5.41 10.94 -7.99
CA GLN A 102 -5.25 9.88 -7.00
C GLN A 102 -4.65 8.65 -7.66
N TYR A 103 -4.22 7.69 -6.85
CA TYR A 103 -3.65 6.45 -7.34
C TYR A 103 -4.03 5.27 -6.46
N GLY A 104 -4.04 4.09 -7.05
CA GLY A 104 -3.96 2.85 -6.30
C GLY A 104 -2.75 2.07 -6.73
N GLN A 105 -2.37 1.06 -5.95
CA GLN A 105 -1.21 0.23 -6.28
C GLN A 105 -1.39 -1.19 -5.78
N ARG A 106 -0.89 -2.15 -6.55
CA ARG A 106 -0.88 -3.57 -6.16
C ARG A 106 0.17 -3.86 -5.09
N PHE A 107 1.33 -3.22 -5.20
CA PHE A 107 2.47 -3.45 -4.30
C PHE A 107 2.93 -2.15 -3.63
N GLU A 108 3.50 -2.27 -2.43
CA GLU A 108 3.97 -1.12 -1.62
C GLU A 108 5.13 -0.35 -2.25
N THR A 109 5.93 -1.03 -3.06
CA THR A 109 6.99 -0.43 -3.89
C THR A 109 6.41 0.53 -4.95
N GLY A 110 5.08 0.61 -5.06
CA GLY A 110 4.36 1.30 -6.13
C GLY A 110 4.39 0.54 -7.46
N ALA A 111 4.92 -0.68 -7.46
CA ALA A 111 4.78 -1.60 -8.57
C ALA A 111 3.27 -1.90 -8.78
N GLY A 112 2.82 -1.82 -10.03
CA GLY A 112 1.41 -2.00 -10.39
C GLY A 112 0.53 -0.80 -10.00
N ARG A 113 1.12 0.39 -9.90
CA ARG A 113 0.38 1.64 -9.70
C ARG A 113 -0.51 1.95 -10.90
N PHE A 114 -1.74 2.33 -10.61
CA PHE A 114 -2.72 2.90 -11.54
C PHE A 114 -3.13 4.27 -11.03
N VAL A 115 -3.57 5.14 -11.92
CA VAL A 115 -3.96 6.52 -11.57
C VAL A 115 -5.42 6.77 -11.87
N VAL A 116 -6.04 7.61 -11.04
CA VAL A 116 -7.46 7.96 -11.10
C VAL A 116 -7.60 9.47 -11.09
N PHE A 117 -8.30 10.03 -12.08
CA PHE A 117 -8.66 11.45 -12.12
C PHE A 117 -10.17 11.62 -12.03
N HIS A 118 -10.64 12.17 -10.92
CA HIS A 118 -12.06 12.24 -10.59
C HIS A 118 -12.34 13.30 -9.52
N ASP A 119 -13.61 13.46 -9.15
CA ASP A 119 -14.00 14.36 -8.06
C ASP A 119 -13.39 13.87 -6.73
N ASN A 120 -12.53 14.68 -6.12
CA ASN A 120 -11.83 14.37 -4.88
C ASN A 120 -12.76 14.19 -3.66
N SER A 121 -14.04 14.56 -3.77
CA SER A 121 -15.04 14.23 -2.75
C SER A 121 -15.54 12.78 -2.82
N ASN A 122 -15.22 12.05 -3.90
CA ASN A 122 -15.49 10.62 -4.01
C ASN A 122 -14.38 9.81 -3.35
N GLU A 123 -14.76 8.81 -2.55
CA GLU A 123 -13.82 7.93 -1.83
C GLU A 123 -14.01 6.45 -2.22
N PRO A 124 -13.95 6.07 -3.52
CA PRO A 124 -13.97 4.67 -3.91
C PRO A 124 -12.69 3.96 -3.44
N GLY A 125 -12.83 2.72 -3.03
CA GLY A 125 -11.68 1.86 -2.73
C GLY A 125 -10.89 1.50 -3.98
N GLN A 126 -9.59 1.25 -3.81
CA GLN A 126 -8.68 0.80 -4.87
C GLN A 126 -9.13 -0.52 -5.50
N ASP A 127 -9.75 -1.41 -4.70
CA ASP A 127 -10.29 -2.71 -5.12
C ASP A 127 -11.40 -2.59 -6.18
N ARG A 128 -11.97 -1.39 -6.35
CA ARG A 128 -13.01 -1.13 -7.34
C ARG A 128 -12.46 -0.90 -8.74
N PHE A 129 -11.18 -0.54 -8.85
CA PHE A 129 -10.53 -0.23 -10.13
C PHE A 129 -9.68 -1.40 -10.64
N MET A 130 -9.08 -2.16 -9.74
CA MET A 130 -8.21 -3.28 -10.06
C MET A 130 -8.52 -4.47 -9.15
N ASP A 131 -8.67 -5.64 -9.75
CA ASP A 131 -8.69 -6.90 -8.99
C ASP A 131 -7.35 -7.06 -8.28
N THR A 132 -7.40 -7.07 -6.95
CA THR A 132 -6.23 -7.39 -6.14
C THR A 132 -6.14 -8.92 -5.99
N PRO A 133 -4.94 -9.50 -5.83
CA PRO A 133 -4.82 -10.92 -5.47
C PRO A 133 -5.66 -11.30 -4.24
N PHE A 134 -5.87 -10.34 -3.35
CA PHE A 134 -6.71 -10.51 -2.18
C PHE A 134 -8.21 -10.56 -2.50
N THR A 135 -8.73 -9.74 -3.41
CA THR A 135 -10.14 -9.88 -3.87
C THR A 135 -10.36 -11.21 -4.59
N GLN A 136 -9.36 -11.71 -5.32
CA GLN A 136 -9.40 -13.07 -5.89
C GLN A 136 -9.44 -14.14 -4.81
N LEU A 137 -8.60 -14.02 -3.77
CA LEU A 137 -8.60 -14.92 -2.61
C LEU A 137 -9.92 -14.88 -1.84
N LEU A 138 -10.48 -13.70 -1.57
CA LEU A 138 -11.77 -13.56 -0.90
C LEU A 138 -12.90 -14.19 -1.73
N THR A 139 -12.89 -13.96 -3.04
CA THR A 139 -13.87 -14.57 -3.95
C THR A 139 -13.78 -16.10 -3.90
N LEU A 140 -12.56 -16.63 -3.87
CA LEU A 140 -12.29 -18.07 -3.75
C LEU A 140 -12.75 -18.64 -2.40
N LEU A 141 -12.41 -17.97 -1.30
CA LEU A 141 -12.82 -18.34 0.06
C LEU A 141 -14.34 -18.26 0.23
N HIS A 142 -14.95 -17.22 -0.31
CA HIS A 142 -16.40 -17.04 -0.27
C HIS A 142 -17.11 -18.13 -1.06
N GLY A 143 -16.60 -18.50 -2.24
CA GLY A 143 -17.09 -19.64 -3.00
C GLY A 143 -16.97 -20.95 -2.22
N ALA A 144 -15.82 -21.20 -1.60
CA ALA A 144 -15.56 -22.40 -0.80
C ALA A 144 -16.50 -22.52 0.41
N ALA A 145 -16.61 -21.45 1.18
CA ALA A 145 -17.46 -21.40 2.37
C ALA A 145 -18.94 -21.49 2.01
N SER A 146 -19.37 -20.89 0.89
CA SER A 146 -20.73 -21.05 0.38
C SER A 146 -21.04 -22.51 0.02
N ILE A 147 -20.11 -23.21 -0.62
CA ILE A 147 -20.24 -24.64 -0.94
C ILE A 147 -20.34 -25.49 0.34
N ALA A 148 -19.61 -25.12 1.39
CA ALA A 148 -19.62 -25.80 2.69
C ALA A 148 -20.82 -25.43 3.59
N GLY A 149 -21.77 -24.63 3.11
CA GLY A 149 -22.92 -24.18 3.92
C GLY A 149 -22.56 -23.14 5.00
N GLN A 150 -21.40 -22.50 4.87
CA GLN A 150 -20.83 -21.50 5.79
C GLN A 150 -20.90 -20.07 5.21
N ALA A 151 -21.86 -19.81 4.32
CA ALA A 151 -22.00 -18.51 3.64
C ALA A 151 -22.07 -17.32 4.61
N GLU A 152 -22.78 -17.45 5.75
CA GLU A 152 -22.88 -16.37 6.75
C GLU A 152 -21.52 -16.02 7.38
N THR A 153 -20.66 -17.02 7.59
CA THR A 153 -19.28 -16.80 8.08
C THR A 153 -18.43 -16.15 7.00
N ALA A 154 -18.62 -16.55 5.74
CA ALA A 154 -17.96 -15.95 4.59
C ALA A 154 -18.35 -14.48 4.36
N ASP A 155 -19.61 -14.15 4.57
CA ASP A 155 -20.14 -12.77 4.49
C ASP A 155 -19.52 -11.88 5.57
N LYS A 156 -19.35 -12.41 6.79
CA LYS A 156 -18.66 -11.69 7.88
C LYS A 156 -17.18 -11.47 7.55
N VAL A 157 -16.50 -12.47 6.97
CA VAL A 157 -15.12 -12.34 6.48
C VAL A 157 -15.04 -11.31 5.37
N ASP A 158 -15.93 -11.35 4.38
CA ASP A 158 -15.97 -10.39 3.28
C ASP A 158 -16.26 -8.98 3.79
N ALA A 159 -17.14 -8.81 4.78
CA ALA A 159 -17.42 -7.52 5.42
C ALA A 159 -16.21 -6.98 6.19
N ILE A 160 -15.52 -7.81 6.99
CA ILE A 160 -14.29 -7.43 7.71
C ILE A 160 -13.19 -7.10 6.71
N ALA A 161 -13.08 -7.89 5.66
CA ALA A 161 -12.07 -7.73 4.64
C ALA A 161 -12.33 -6.46 3.81
N ARG A 162 -13.57 -6.20 3.39
CA ARG A 162 -13.93 -4.92 2.76
C ARG A 162 -13.70 -3.76 3.72
N ALA A 163 -14.04 -3.86 5.01
CA ALA A 163 -13.80 -2.78 5.96
C ALA A 163 -12.30 -2.46 6.13
N GLN A 164 -11.42 -3.46 6.03
CA GLN A 164 -9.97 -3.29 6.21
C GLN A 164 -9.20 -3.04 4.91
N PHE A 165 -9.73 -3.52 3.79
CA PHE A 165 -9.05 -3.59 2.49
C PHE A 165 -9.79 -2.82 1.38
N ASN A 166 -10.94 -2.18 1.66
CA ASN A 166 -11.43 -1.01 0.92
C ASN A 166 -10.47 0.14 1.20
N ARG A 167 -9.24 -0.03 0.72
CA ARG A 167 -8.18 0.95 0.82
C ARG A 167 -8.64 2.12 -0.01
N PRO A 168 -8.76 3.33 0.56
CA PRO A 168 -9.09 4.49 -0.25
C PRO A 168 -8.03 4.64 -1.33
N LEU A 169 -8.42 5.23 -2.45
CA LEU A 169 -7.44 5.78 -3.36
C LEU A 169 -6.49 6.72 -2.60
N LEU A 170 -5.23 6.70 -3.00
CA LEU A 170 -4.16 7.44 -2.37
C LEU A 170 -4.02 8.78 -3.09
N SER A 171 -3.92 9.87 -2.35
CA SER A 171 -3.64 11.18 -2.93
C SER A 171 -2.13 11.41 -3.03
N TYR A 172 -1.68 11.99 -4.15
CA TYR A 172 -0.30 12.47 -4.26
C TYR A 172 -0.01 13.67 -3.35
N SER A 173 -1.03 14.39 -2.91
CA SER A 173 -0.88 15.50 -1.96
C SER A 173 -0.57 15.03 -0.53
N VAL A 174 -0.82 13.75 -0.21
CA VAL A 174 -0.59 13.20 1.13
C VAL A 174 0.82 12.64 1.19
N LEU A 175 1.73 13.41 1.80
CA LEU A 175 3.08 12.93 2.06
C LEU A 175 3.06 11.88 3.20
N PRO A 176 3.87 10.81 3.10
CA PRO A 176 4.07 9.88 4.20
C PRO A 176 4.56 10.62 5.45
N THR A 177 4.17 10.12 6.64
CA THR A 177 4.58 10.70 7.93
C THR A 177 6.11 10.75 8.12
N VAL A 178 6.82 9.86 7.40
CA VAL A 178 8.29 9.78 7.38
C VAL A 178 8.79 9.18 6.07
N ARG A 179 9.91 9.68 5.56
CA ARG A 179 10.58 9.22 4.34
C ARG A 179 12.08 9.02 4.58
N ASN A 180 12.72 8.34 3.63
CA ASN A 180 14.19 8.29 3.60
C ASN A 180 14.75 9.72 3.53
N GLY A 181 15.81 10.00 4.31
CA GLY A 181 16.44 11.31 4.42
C GLY A 181 15.78 12.30 5.39
N ASP A 182 14.58 12.02 5.89
CA ASP A 182 13.95 12.87 6.91
C ASP A 182 14.74 12.79 8.23
N ILE A 183 14.74 13.87 9.01
CA ILE A 183 15.38 13.93 10.32
C ILE A 183 14.31 13.78 11.40
N LEU A 184 14.46 12.77 12.24
CA LEU A 184 13.59 12.55 13.40
C LEU A 184 14.30 12.96 14.68
N ARG A 185 13.57 13.71 15.51
CA ARG A 185 13.97 14.11 16.86
C ARG A 185 13.24 13.28 17.90
N VAL A 186 13.98 12.62 18.79
CA VAL A 186 13.44 11.88 19.93
C VAL A 186 13.88 12.55 21.22
N ASN A 187 12.97 12.64 22.19
CA ASN A 187 13.32 13.01 23.56
C ASN A 187 13.64 11.74 24.37
N ALA A 188 14.90 11.60 24.81
CA ALA A 188 15.39 10.46 25.57
C ALA A 188 14.70 10.28 26.92
N GLN A 189 14.17 11.38 27.46
CA GLN A 189 13.41 11.45 28.70
C GLN A 189 11.89 11.41 28.51
N ALA A 190 11.37 11.27 27.28
CA ALA A 190 9.93 11.13 27.05
C ALA A 190 9.38 10.00 27.96
N ALA A 191 8.61 10.44 28.97
CA ALA A 191 8.40 9.76 30.25
C ALA A 191 7.38 8.62 30.21
N ALA A 192 7.09 8.05 29.04
CA ALA A 192 6.23 6.89 28.88
C ALA A 192 6.78 6.00 27.76
N ARG A 193 7.89 5.32 28.03
CA ARG A 193 8.34 4.20 27.20
C ARG A 193 7.32 3.09 27.39
N SER A 194 6.32 3.01 26.52
CA SER A 194 5.50 1.81 26.46
C SER A 194 6.34 0.72 25.79
N THR A 195 6.57 -0.38 26.50
CA THR A 195 7.25 -1.54 25.93
C THR A 195 6.23 -2.37 25.15
N VAL A 196 6.58 -2.75 23.93
CA VAL A 196 5.83 -3.70 23.12
C VAL A 196 6.64 -4.99 23.01
N VAL A 197 6.01 -6.12 23.30
CA VAL A 197 6.60 -7.45 23.11
C VAL A 197 6.17 -7.97 21.74
N VAL A 198 7.13 -8.10 20.83
CA VAL A 198 6.90 -8.58 19.46
C VAL A 198 7.34 -10.03 19.38
N THR A 199 6.41 -10.90 18.99
CA THR A 199 6.66 -12.34 18.78
C THR A 199 6.38 -12.71 17.32
N TRP A 200 7.30 -13.44 16.69
CA TRP A 200 7.15 -13.90 15.29
C TRP A 200 7.82 -15.26 15.07
N LEU A 201 7.61 -15.84 13.89
CA LEU A 201 8.28 -17.04 13.41
C LEU A 201 9.32 -16.64 12.37
N GLN A 202 10.53 -17.19 12.49
CA GLN A 202 11.62 -17.03 11.52
C GLN A 202 12.45 -18.31 11.53
N GLU A 203 12.72 -18.88 10.35
CA GLU A 203 13.48 -20.15 10.22
C GLU A 203 12.90 -21.29 11.08
N SER A 204 11.57 -21.46 11.05
CA SER A 204 10.82 -22.44 11.86
C SER A 204 10.98 -22.29 13.38
N SER A 205 11.58 -21.20 13.85
CA SER A 205 11.80 -20.91 15.26
C SER A 205 10.98 -19.71 15.71
N ARG A 206 10.39 -19.81 16.90
CA ARG A 206 9.69 -18.69 17.54
C ARG A 206 10.72 -17.72 18.12
N ARG A 207 10.60 -16.44 17.75
CA ARG A 207 11.41 -15.33 18.27
C ARG A 207 10.52 -14.39 19.06
N THR A 208 11.05 -13.83 20.14
CA THR A 208 10.34 -12.89 21.02
C THR A 208 11.30 -11.82 21.47
N GLU A 209 10.97 -10.56 21.22
CA GLU A 209 11.85 -9.42 21.48
C GLU A 209 11.05 -8.24 22.01
N LYS A 210 11.70 -7.40 22.80
CA LYS A 210 11.10 -6.20 23.39
C LYS A 210 11.53 -4.96 22.63
N TYR A 211 10.56 -4.07 22.43
CA TYR A 211 10.76 -2.79 21.76
C TYR A 211 10.25 -1.66 22.65
N TYR A 212 11.01 -0.59 22.75
CA TYR A 212 10.50 0.68 23.25
C TYR A 212 9.76 1.37 22.13
N GLN A 213 8.51 1.75 22.39
CA GLN A 213 7.76 2.67 21.54
C GLN A 213 7.89 4.08 22.12
N VAL A 214 8.34 5.01 21.29
CA VAL A 214 8.44 6.44 21.62
C VAL A 214 7.83 7.27 20.49
N MET A 215 7.35 8.46 20.81
CA MET A 215 6.95 9.43 19.79
C MET A 215 8.16 10.28 19.41
N ALA A 216 8.52 10.24 18.13
CA ALA A 216 9.51 11.09 17.51
C ALA A 216 8.82 12.27 16.81
N THR A 217 9.53 13.37 16.64
CA THR A 217 9.09 14.53 15.87
C THR A 217 9.88 14.59 14.57
N ASN A 218 9.21 14.53 13.42
CA ASN A 218 9.82 14.72 12.12
C ASN A 218 10.04 16.22 11.87
N ILE A 219 11.24 16.70 12.15
CA ILE A 219 11.59 18.11 12.02
C ILE A 219 11.77 18.53 10.55
N SER A 220 11.92 17.57 9.64
CA SER A 220 11.93 17.80 8.19
C SER A 220 10.53 17.96 7.59
N LEU A 221 9.48 17.48 8.28
CA LEU A 221 8.08 17.54 7.84
C LEU A 221 7.20 18.26 8.86
N ASN A 222 7.41 19.56 9.04
CA ASN A 222 6.55 20.44 9.85
C ASN A 222 6.29 19.93 11.29
N ASN A 223 7.26 19.25 11.91
CA ASN A 223 7.15 18.67 13.25
C ASN A 223 6.06 17.60 13.40
N GLN A 224 5.76 16.85 12.34
CA GLN A 224 4.81 15.74 12.39
C GLN A 224 5.25 14.67 13.40
N GLN A 225 4.29 14.11 14.15
CA GLN A 225 4.57 13.06 15.12
C GLN A 225 4.68 11.70 14.44
N VAL A 226 5.74 10.95 14.74
CA VAL A 226 6.06 9.64 14.15
C VAL A 226 6.24 8.63 15.28
N LYS A 227 5.55 7.49 15.21
CA LYS A 227 5.85 6.37 16.12
C LYS A 227 7.23 5.82 15.76
N PHE A 228 8.09 5.71 16.76
CA PHE A 228 9.41 5.13 16.63
C PHE A 228 9.55 3.95 17.59
N PHE A 229 9.83 2.78 17.02
CA PHE A 229 10.10 1.56 17.75
C PHE A 229 11.60 1.29 17.70
N VAL A 230 12.15 0.92 18.84
CA VAL A 230 13.58 0.58 18.94
C VAL A 230 13.72 -0.63 19.83
N GLN A 231 14.45 -1.63 19.36
CA GLN A 231 14.71 -2.82 20.15
C GLN A 231 15.40 -2.43 21.47
N GLU A 232 14.99 -3.07 22.57
CA GLU A 232 15.47 -2.78 23.92
C GLU A 232 17.02 -2.76 24.00
N ASP A 233 17.69 -3.77 23.45
CA ASP A 233 19.17 -3.86 23.44
C ASP A 233 19.85 -2.87 22.48
N TRP A 234 19.09 -2.25 21.59
CA TRP A 234 19.58 -1.26 20.62
C TRP A 234 19.34 0.17 21.09
N TRP A 235 18.66 0.34 22.23
CA TRP A 235 18.54 1.61 22.90
C TRP A 235 19.86 2.01 23.57
N GLY A 236 20.14 3.31 23.65
CA GLY A 236 21.39 3.81 24.24
C GLY A 236 22.53 3.79 23.23
N VAL A 237 23.59 3.00 23.47
CA VAL A 237 24.87 3.09 22.73
C VAL A 237 24.68 2.95 21.22
N ASN A 238 23.86 2.00 20.76
CA ASN A 238 23.63 1.80 19.32
C ASN A 238 22.89 2.98 18.68
N LEU A 239 21.83 3.50 19.34
CA LEU A 239 21.14 4.70 18.88
C LEU A 239 22.05 5.94 18.90
N LEU A 240 22.90 6.08 19.91
CA LEU A 240 23.87 7.19 20.03
C LEU A 240 24.92 7.17 18.92
N ASN A 241 25.23 6.00 18.33
CA ASN A 241 26.17 5.91 17.22
C ASN A 241 25.60 6.46 15.91
N ILE A 242 24.27 6.56 15.79
CA ILE A 242 23.60 7.05 14.58
C ILE A 242 22.87 8.39 14.80
N ALA A 243 22.81 8.87 16.04
CA ALA A 243 22.10 10.08 16.41
C ALA A 243 23.04 11.19 16.88
N VAL A 244 22.75 12.41 16.47
CA VAL A 244 23.43 13.62 16.92
C VAL A 244 22.74 14.11 18.21
N ASN A 245 23.51 14.21 19.29
CA ASN A 245 23.03 14.78 20.55
C ASN A 245 22.87 16.30 20.41
N GLN A 246 21.65 16.80 20.56
CA GLN A 246 21.32 18.23 20.46
C GLN A 246 21.35 18.95 21.82
N GLY A 247 21.79 18.27 22.88
CA GLY A 247 21.62 18.73 24.26
C GLY A 247 20.19 18.53 24.76
N ASN A 248 19.95 18.84 26.03
CA ASN A 248 18.62 18.74 26.67
C ASN A 248 17.90 17.38 26.46
N ASN A 249 18.67 16.29 26.39
CA ASN A 249 18.16 14.93 26.17
C ASN A 249 17.41 14.73 24.84
N HIS A 250 17.73 15.52 23.81
CA HIS A 250 17.24 15.31 22.47
C HIS A 250 18.29 14.68 21.57
N PHE A 251 17.83 13.72 20.76
CA PHE A 251 18.64 13.05 19.76
C PHE A 251 17.98 13.20 18.40
N ASP A 252 18.76 13.65 17.43
CA ASP A 252 18.34 13.75 16.04
C ASP A 252 19.03 12.66 15.23
N PHE A 253 18.28 11.93 14.43
CA PHE A 253 18.85 10.95 13.50
C PHE A 253 18.19 11.09 12.14
N MET A 254 18.99 10.89 11.09
CA MET A 254 18.51 10.85 9.72
C MET A 254 17.98 9.44 9.42
N VAL A 255 16.74 9.35 8.94
CA VAL A 255 16.16 8.09 8.48
C VAL A 255 16.89 7.66 7.22
N ASN A 256 17.34 6.41 7.21
CA ASN A 256 18.11 5.82 6.12
C ASN A 256 17.90 4.30 6.07
N GLY A 257 18.63 3.60 5.19
CA GLY A 257 18.53 2.14 5.05
C GLY A 257 18.96 1.30 6.27
N GLN A 258 19.41 1.91 7.38
CA GLN A 258 19.60 1.21 8.66
C GLN A 258 18.29 1.03 9.43
N PHE A 259 17.26 1.77 9.06
CA PHE A 259 15.93 1.69 9.64
C PHE A 259 15.01 0.84 8.78
N GLN A 260 14.05 0.22 9.44
CA GLN A 260 12.89 -0.35 8.80
C GLN A 260 11.64 0.45 9.14
N TYR A 261 10.53 0.16 8.48
CA TYR A 261 9.24 0.79 8.78
C TYR A 261 8.07 -0.16 8.61
N GLY A 262 6.97 0.21 9.24
CA GLY A 262 5.65 -0.26 8.87
C GLY A 262 4.71 0.91 8.66
N GLN A 263 3.54 0.65 8.09
CA GLN A 263 2.58 1.68 7.72
C GLN A 263 1.15 1.15 7.82
N ALA A 264 0.19 2.03 8.07
CA ALA A 264 -1.22 1.63 8.14
C ALA A 264 -1.74 1.20 6.76
N ASN A 265 -1.21 1.82 5.70
CA ASN A 265 -1.57 1.56 4.32
C ASN A 265 -0.41 1.89 3.37
N ASP A 266 -0.63 1.58 2.09
CA ASP A 266 0.38 1.68 1.04
C ASP A 266 0.76 3.13 0.66
N SER A 267 0.00 4.15 1.09
CA SER A 267 0.41 5.57 0.96
C SER A 267 1.46 5.97 1.99
N GLY A 268 1.80 5.11 2.94
CA GLY A 268 2.65 5.51 4.06
C GLY A 268 1.93 6.41 5.07
N THR A 269 0.59 6.37 5.09
CA THR A 269 -0.19 7.00 6.15
C THR A 269 0.15 6.32 7.47
N ASP A 270 0.34 7.13 8.52
CA ASP A 270 0.78 6.69 9.84
C ASP A 270 2.04 5.81 9.82
N ARG A 271 2.93 6.03 8.85
CA ARG A 271 4.19 5.29 8.79
C ARG A 271 4.98 5.47 10.08
N TRP A 272 5.44 4.35 10.63
CA TRP A 272 6.26 4.29 11.84
C TRP A 272 7.63 3.71 11.53
N VAL A 273 8.63 4.15 12.28
CA VAL A 273 10.02 3.74 12.09
C VAL A 273 10.37 2.64 13.10
N VAL A 274 11.17 1.67 12.69
CA VAL A 274 11.71 0.60 13.52
C VAL A 274 13.23 0.58 13.41
N TYR A 275 13.92 0.60 14.55
CA TYR A 275 15.38 0.46 14.63
C TYR A 275 15.75 -0.78 15.46
N HIS A 276 16.39 -1.75 14.84
CA HIS A 276 16.73 -3.05 15.42
C HIS A 276 17.75 -3.80 14.56
N ASP A 277 18.11 -5.01 14.98
CA ASP A 277 18.89 -5.94 14.17
C ASP A 277 18.18 -6.32 12.85
N ARG A 278 18.77 -5.94 11.72
CA ARG A 278 18.22 -6.15 10.37
C ARG A 278 18.18 -7.61 9.93
N ALA A 279 18.85 -8.53 10.63
CA ALA A 279 18.69 -9.96 10.38
C ALA A 279 17.30 -10.47 10.82
N ARG A 280 16.55 -9.66 11.57
CA ARG A 280 15.21 -9.99 12.07
C ARG A 280 14.16 -9.56 11.04
N GLN A 281 13.16 -10.40 10.84
CA GLN A 281 12.07 -10.14 9.91
C GLN A 281 10.69 -10.21 10.59
N PRO A 282 10.45 -9.41 11.66
CA PRO A 282 9.13 -9.35 12.25
C PRO A 282 8.13 -8.70 11.28
N TYR A 283 6.87 -9.10 11.38
CA TYR A 283 5.80 -8.55 10.57
C TYR A 283 5.28 -7.22 11.15
N GLN A 284 4.92 -6.26 10.28
CA GLN A 284 4.43 -4.92 10.61
C GLN A 284 3.27 -4.95 11.62
N HIS A 285 2.32 -5.87 11.41
CA HIS A 285 1.10 -6.02 12.21
C HIS A 285 1.34 -6.40 13.68
N ARG A 286 2.59 -6.73 14.06
CA ARG A 286 2.99 -7.02 15.44
C ARG A 286 3.36 -5.77 16.24
N PHE A 287 3.63 -4.64 15.57
CA PHE A 287 4.03 -3.39 16.22
C PHE A 287 2.85 -2.49 16.58
N VAL A 288 1.73 -2.64 15.86
CA VAL A 288 0.49 -1.91 16.11
C VAL A 288 -0.66 -2.91 16.19
N PRO A 289 -1.59 -2.75 17.14
CA PRO A 289 -2.80 -3.57 17.21
C PRO A 289 -3.49 -3.56 15.85
N SER A 290 -3.66 -4.74 15.25
CA SER A 290 -4.25 -4.88 13.93
C SER A 290 -5.39 -5.89 13.97
N ILE A 291 -6.45 -5.61 13.21
CA ILE A 291 -7.61 -6.50 13.02
C ILE A 291 -7.20 -7.86 12.41
N ILE A 292 -5.99 -7.96 11.86
CA ILE A 292 -5.37 -9.23 11.40
C ILE A 292 -5.32 -10.26 12.54
N PHE A 293 -5.09 -9.85 13.80
CA PHE A 293 -5.17 -10.78 14.93
C PHE A 293 -6.56 -11.41 15.08
N ASN A 294 -7.64 -10.63 14.86
CA ASN A 294 -9.01 -11.13 14.93
C ASN A 294 -9.32 -12.09 13.76
N LEU A 295 -8.79 -11.81 12.56
CA LEU A 295 -8.92 -12.70 11.40
C LEU A 295 -8.17 -14.02 11.63
N VAL A 296 -6.92 -13.97 12.11
CA VAL A 296 -6.12 -15.17 12.42
C VAL A 296 -6.77 -16.02 13.51
N GLU A 297 -7.29 -15.40 14.57
CA GLU A 297 -8.08 -16.12 15.58
C GLU A 297 -9.32 -16.77 14.97
N MET A 298 -10.08 -16.04 14.15
CA MET A 298 -11.26 -16.59 13.49
C MET A 298 -10.93 -17.78 12.58
N PHE A 299 -9.80 -17.75 11.85
CA PHE A 299 -9.36 -18.86 10.99
C PHE A 299 -8.78 -20.05 11.76
N SER A 300 -8.16 -19.82 12.92
CA SER A 300 -7.64 -20.91 13.76
C SER A 300 -8.73 -21.84 14.31
N HIS A 301 -9.99 -21.41 14.25
CA HIS A 301 -11.17 -22.20 14.64
C HIS A 301 -11.88 -22.88 13.44
N MET A 302 -11.42 -22.67 12.20
CA MET A 302 -11.96 -23.36 11.02
C MET A 302 -11.25 -24.71 10.80
N PRO A 303 -11.94 -25.71 10.21
CA PRO A 303 -11.28 -26.91 9.72
C PRO A 303 -10.15 -26.55 8.73
N PRO A 304 -9.07 -27.36 8.65
CA PRO A 304 -7.95 -27.05 7.78
C PRO A 304 -8.40 -26.87 6.32
N LEU A 305 -7.99 -25.74 5.74
CA LEU A 305 -8.33 -25.34 4.37
C LEU A 305 -8.02 -26.42 3.32
N SER A 306 -7.05 -27.30 3.59
CA SER A 306 -6.69 -28.44 2.73
C SER A 306 -7.85 -29.41 2.45
N ASP A 307 -8.81 -29.51 3.38
CA ASP A 307 -9.90 -30.50 3.29
C ASP A 307 -11.12 -29.92 2.55
N ILE A 308 -11.23 -28.60 2.48
CA ILE A 308 -12.36 -27.87 1.87
C ILE A 308 -12.01 -27.44 0.44
N LEU A 309 -10.73 -27.26 0.15
CA LEU A 309 -10.26 -26.60 -1.05
C LEU A 309 -9.17 -27.41 -1.73
N ALA A 310 -9.57 -28.22 -2.71
CA ALA A 310 -8.73 -28.58 -3.83
C ALA A 310 -8.44 -27.35 -4.72
N ILE A 311 -8.08 -26.21 -4.13
CA ILE A 311 -7.51 -25.09 -4.85
C ILE A 311 -6.20 -25.61 -5.42
N ASN A 312 -5.98 -25.39 -6.71
CA ASN A 312 -4.67 -25.52 -7.32
C ASN A 312 -3.67 -24.63 -6.57
N ALA A 313 -3.05 -25.17 -5.51
CA ALA A 313 -1.96 -24.58 -4.73
C ALA A 313 -0.65 -24.46 -5.53
N THR A 314 -0.75 -24.49 -6.86
CA THR A 314 0.37 -24.45 -7.79
C THR A 314 0.75 -23.03 -8.21
N ASN A 315 -0.03 -22.00 -7.84
CA ASN A 315 0.40 -20.61 -8.03
C ASN A 315 1.07 -20.09 -6.73
N PRO A 316 2.42 -20.05 -6.67
CA PRO A 316 3.15 -19.60 -5.48
C PRO A 316 2.88 -18.13 -5.10
N GLU A 317 2.43 -17.28 -6.03
CA GLU A 317 2.04 -15.90 -5.71
C GLU A 317 0.82 -15.88 -4.78
N VAL A 318 -0.20 -16.70 -5.05
CA VAL A 318 -1.44 -16.78 -4.25
C VAL A 318 -1.14 -17.29 -2.84
N VAL A 319 -0.23 -18.27 -2.70
CA VAL A 319 0.20 -18.80 -1.40
C VAL A 319 1.00 -17.76 -0.61
N THR A 320 1.87 -17.01 -1.28
CA THR A 320 2.68 -15.95 -0.66
C THR A 320 1.80 -14.76 -0.24
N ASP A 321 0.84 -14.37 -1.06
CA ASP A 321 -0.13 -13.31 -0.75
C ASP A 321 -1.07 -13.70 0.39
N LEU A 322 -1.53 -14.96 0.43
CA LEU A 322 -2.30 -15.52 1.55
C LEU A 322 -1.49 -15.53 2.85
N ALA A 323 -0.22 -15.89 2.78
CA ALA A 323 0.68 -15.80 3.93
C ALA A 323 0.90 -14.35 4.38
N ALA A 324 1.04 -13.39 3.47
CA ALA A 324 1.16 -11.97 3.80
C ALA A 324 -0.13 -11.37 4.39
N VAL A 325 -1.29 -11.93 4.06
CA VAL A 325 -2.59 -11.56 4.63
C VAL A 325 -2.77 -12.16 6.03
N LEU A 326 -2.47 -13.45 6.19
CA LEU A 326 -2.65 -14.18 7.45
C LEU A 326 -1.57 -13.85 8.48
N PHE A 327 -0.33 -13.71 8.04
CA PHE A 327 0.82 -13.44 8.91
C PHE A 327 1.28 -11.98 8.83
N GLY A 328 0.55 -11.12 8.10
CA GLY A 328 0.92 -9.73 7.84
C GLY A 328 2.16 -9.57 6.96
N ARG A 329 2.49 -8.33 6.62
CA ARG A 329 3.66 -7.98 5.79
C ARG A 329 4.92 -7.85 6.66
N PRO A 330 6.11 -8.23 6.17
CA PRO A 330 7.37 -7.93 6.88
C PRO A 330 7.57 -6.42 6.97
N LEU A 331 8.36 -5.98 7.93
CA LEU A 331 8.86 -4.61 7.92
C LEU A 331 9.60 -4.29 6.62
N LEU A 332 9.44 -3.07 6.13
CA LEU A 332 10.06 -2.58 4.89
C LEU A 332 11.34 -1.81 5.21
N THR A 333 12.27 -1.69 4.26
CA THR A 333 13.48 -0.87 4.40
C THR A 333 13.30 0.48 3.70
N PHE A 334 13.84 1.56 4.26
CA PHE A 334 13.92 2.83 3.55
C PHE A 334 14.97 2.74 2.43
N ASP A 335 14.53 2.93 1.18
CA ASP A 335 15.38 2.94 -0.02
C ASP A 335 15.89 4.34 -0.37
#